data_AF-A0AA96E824-F1
#
_entry.id   AF-A0AA96E824-F1
#
_cell.length_a   1.000
_cell.length_b   1.000
_cell.length_c   1.000
_cell.angle_alpha   90.00
_cell.angle_beta   90.00
_cell.angle_gamma   90.00
#
_symmetry.space_group_name_H-M   'P 1'
#
loop_
_entity.id
_entity.type
_entity.pdbx_description
1 polymer ?
#
loop_
_entity_poly.entity_id
_entity_poly.type
_entity_poly.pdbx_seq_one_letter_code
_entity_poly.pdbx_strand_id
1 'polypeptide(L)'
;MTSMKKAVLLPASALLLVATAGAAQADRLGLERLDEVLNYTADYGFTHIEELSVEDDSRIEAEGWLDEEWFADIELSLDSGETLKEERERLVSGAWGMSEDDIRQAFEMARQEGMTAFEEIDISRSGIIDIEGQAENGRDIEISVRQGSFKVVEIDRD
;
A
#
# COMPACT_ATOMS: atom_id res chain seq x y z
N MET A 1 52.48 -46.42 -33.11
CA MET A 1 52.09 -47.00 -31.81
C MET A 1 51.40 -45.92 -30.98
N THR A 2 50.14 -46.17 -30.68
CA THR A 2 49.17 -45.33 -29.98
C THR A 2 49.30 -45.41 -28.46
N SER A 3 49.26 -44.26 -27.77
CA SER A 3 48.73 -44.00 -26.40
C SER A 3 49.28 -42.64 -25.95
N MET A 4 48.55 -41.72 -25.32
CA MET A 4 47.55 -41.91 -24.27
C MET A 4 46.62 -40.69 -24.19
N LYS A 5 45.32 -40.95 -24.05
CA LYS A 5 44.35 -40.01 -23.45
C LYS A 5 44.59 -39.96 -21.95
N LYS A 6 44.66 -38.78 -21.35
CA LYS A 6 44.20 -38.54 -19.97
C LYS A 6 43.58 -37.14 -19.87
N ALA A 7 42.26 -37.13 -19.89
CA ALA A 7 41.46 -36.04 -19.35
C ALA A 7 41.71 -35.97 -17.84
N VAL A 8 41.91 -34.77 -17.31
CA VAL A 8 41.79 -34.51 -15.87
C VAL A 8 40.73 -33.42 -15.73
N LEU A 9 39.54 -33.88 -15.29
CA LEU A 9 38.47 -33.05 -14.79
C LEU A 9 38.98 -32.27 -13.58
N LEU A 10 38.76 -30.95 -13.56
CA LEU A 10 38.76 -30.17 -12.32
C LEU A 10 37.32 -30.11 -11.79
N PRO A 11 37.06 -30.47 -10.52
CA PRO A 11 35.71 -30.47 -9.97
C PRO A 11 35.21 -29.04 -9.78
N ALA A 12 34.00 -28.80 -10.28
CA ALA A 12 33.21 -27.60 -10.06
C ALA A 12 32.96 -27.43 -8.55
N SER A 13 33.43 -26.33 -7.99
CA SER A 13 32.96 -25.83 -6.69
C SER A 13 32.03 -24.65 -6.98
N ALA A 14 30.74 -24.96 -7.18
CA ALA A 14 29.70 -23.93 -7.17
C ALA A 14 29.51 -23.50 -5.70
N LEU A 15 29.97 -22.29 -5.38
CA LEU A 15 29.55 -21.58 -4.18
C LEU A 15 28.04 -21.35 -4.28
N LEU A 16 27.26 -22.14 -3.57
CA LEU A 16 25.86 -21.83 -3.28
C LEU A 16 25.85 -20.62 -2.33
N LEU A 17 25.77 -19.43 -2.91
CA LEU A 17 25.27 -18.26 -2.20
C LEU A 17 23.80 -18.54 -1.89
N VAL A 18 23.52 -18.93 -0.64
CA VAL A 18 22.17 -18.84 -0.10
C VAL A 18 21.84 -17.36 -0.07
N ALA A 19 21.11 -16.88 -1.07
CA ALA A 19 20.43 -15.62 -0.98
C ALA A 19 19.35 -15.79 0.10
N THR A 20 19.62 -15.29 1.30
CA THR A 20 18.54 -14.88 2.18
C THR A 20 17.84 -13.75 1.44
N ALA A 21 16.73 -14.06 0.77
CA ALA A 21 15.78 -13.03 0.38
C ALA A 21 15.35 -12.37 1.69
N GLY A 22 15.96 -11.24 2.02
CA GLY A 22 15.32 -10.30 2.92
C GLY A 22 14.07 -9.89 2.17
N ALA A 23 12.91 -10.31 2.65
CA ALA A 23 11.69 -9.62 2.31
C ALA A 23 11.98 -8.14 2.56
N ALA A 24 11.83 -7.30 1.53
CA ALA A 24 11.66 -5.89 1.78
C ALA A 24 10.45 -5.82 2.71
N GLN A 25 10.69 -5.58 4.00
CA GLN A 25 9.61 -5.39 4.94
C GLN A 25 9.15 -3.98 4.64
N ALA A 26 8.16 -3.85 3.75
CA ALA A 26 7.49 -2.58 3.60
C ALA A 26 6.91 -2.19 4.96
N ASP A 27 6.90 -0.89 5.23
CA ASP A 27 6.34 -0.36 6.46
C ASP A 27 4.81 -0.48 6.37
N ARG A 28 4.23 -1.19 7.33
CA ARG A 28 2.82 -1.62 7.27
C ARG A 28 2.16 -1.41 8.60
N LEU A 29 0.87 -1.08 8.54
CA LEU A 29 0.06 -0.79 9.71
C LEU A 29 -1.06 -1.82 9.87
N GLY A 30 -1.25 -2.33 11.10
CA GLY A 30 -2.36 -3.23 11.39
C GLY A 30 -3.71 -2.58 11.11
N LEU A 31 -4.65 -3.33 10.52
CA LEU A 31 -5.98 -2.81 10.17
C LEU A 31 -6.75 -2.24 11.37
N GLU A 32 -6.41 -2.64 12.60
CA GLU A 32 -6.97 -2.08 13.83
C GLU A 32 -6.65 -0.60 14.06
N ARG A 33 -5.62 -0.06 13.40
CA ARG A 33 -5.24 1.36 13.46
C ARG A 33 -5.94 2.21 12.40
N LEU A 34 -6.69 1.61 11.47
CA LEU A 34 -7.35 2.33 10.38
C LEU A 34 -8.21 3.50 10.87
N ASP A 35 -9.00 3.28 11.93
CA ASP A 35 -9.87 4.32 12.49
C ASP A 35 -9.08 5.54 12.98
N GLU A 36 -7.89 5.31 13.54
CA GLU A 36 -7.03 6.39 14.00
C GLU A 36 -6.46 7.20 12.84
N VAL A 37 -5.97 6.50 11.80
CA VAL A 37 -5.47 7.13 10.57
C VAL A 37 -6.55 7.97 9.89
N LEU A 38 -7.76 7.42 9.77
CA LEU A 38 -8.90 8.14 9.18
C LEU A 38 -9.34 9.35 10.02
N ASN A 39 -9.21 9.29 11.33
CA ASN A 39 -9.45 10.47 12.17
C ASN A 39 -8.44 11.57 11.89
N TYR A 40 -7.15 11.25 11.70
CA TYR A 40 -6.15 12.27 11.39
C TYR A 40 -6.40 12.95 10.03
N THR A 41 -6.77 12.18 9.01
CA THR A 41 -7.09 12.75 7.68
C THR A 41 -8.38 13.58 7.70
N ALA A 42 -9.40 13.12 8.45
CA ALA A 42 -10.63 13.88 8.66
C ALA A 42 -10.40 15.18 9.44
N ASP A 43 -9.58 15.14 10.50
CA ASP A 43 -9.22 16.31 11.32
C ASP A 43 -8.43 17.35 10.50
N TYR A 44 -7.61 16.90 9.55
CA TYR A 44 -6.94 17.80 8.60
C TYR A 44 -7.94 18.45 7.62
N GLY A 45 -9.02 17.74 7.27
CA GLY A 45 -10.13 18.27 6.48
C GLY A 45 -10.31 17.62 5.12
N PHE A 46 -9.76 16.41 4.89
CA PHE A 46 -10.03 15.68 3.65
C PHE A 46 -11.52 15.32 3.52
N THR A 47 -12.04 15.49 2.31
CA THR A 47 -13.40 15.08 1.91
C THR A 47 -13.37 13.89 0.97
N HIS A 48 -12.34 13.81 0.13
CA HIS A 48 -12.08 12.72 -0.78
C HIS A 48 -10.59 12.44 -0.79
N ILE A 49 -10.18 11.21 -0.56
CA ILE A 49 -8.78 10.78 -0.56
C ILE A 49 -8.51 10.04 -1.86
N GLU A 50 -7.47 10.44 -2.58
CA GLU A 50 -6.98 9.71 -3.75
C GLU A 50 -6.07 8.57 -3.33
N GLU A 51 -5.20 8.82 -2.34
CA GLU A 51 -4.20 7.87 -1.85
C GLU A 51 -3.98 8.07 -0.35
N LEU A 52 -3.79 6.95 0.36
CA LEU A 52 -3.37 6.90 1.74
C LEU A 52 -2.32 5.79 1.89
N SER A 53 -1.09 6.15 2.26
CA SER A 53 0.04 5.23 2.38
C SER A 53 0.68 5.28 3.78
N VAL A 54 1.34 4.18 4.13
CA VAL A 54 2.23 4.07 5.30
C VAL A 54 3.66 4.25 4.81
N GLU A 55 4.24 5.42 5.09
CA GLU A 55 5.58 5.77 4.62
C GLU A 55 6.70 5.09 5.43
N ASP A 56 6.50 5.04 6.75
CA ASP A 56 7.37 4.33 7.69
C ASP A 56 6.64 4.01 9.00
N ASP A 57 7.37 3.53 10.01
CA ASP A 57 6.84 3.20 11.34
C ASP A 57 6.29 4.40 12.14
N SER A 58 6.46 5.62 11.63
CA SER A 58 6.13 6.87 12.30
C SER A 58 5.31 7.85 11.46
N ARG A 59 5.07 7.57 10.18
CA ARG A 59 4.46 8.50 9.23
C ARG A 59 3.45 7.83 8.31
N ILE A 60 2.43 8.61 7.96
CA ILE A 60 1.47 8.32 6.88
C ILE A 60 1.46 9.47 5.89
N GLU A 61 1.24 9.18 4.63
CA GLU A 61 0.97 10.19 3.60
C GLU A 61 -0.50 10.10 3.18
N ALA A 62 -1.12 11.25 2.95
CA ALA A 62 -2.48 11.33 2.44
C ALA A 62 -2.55 12.39 1.33
N GLU A 63 -3.04 11.95 0.17
CA GLU A 63 -3.26 12.78 -1.01
C GLU A 63 -4.77 12.85 -1.31
N GLY A 64 -5.29 14.04 -1.58
CA GLY A 64 -6.73 14.19 -1.83
C GLY A 64 -7.27 15.61 -1.78
N TRP A 65 -8.60 15.71 -1.71
CA TRP A 65 -9.36 16.94 -1.81
C TRP A 65 -9.91 17.40 -0.46
N LEU A 66 -9.69 18.67 -0.15
CA LEU A 66 -10.25 19.35 1.02
C LEU A 66 -11.63 19.96 0.70
N ASP A 67 -11.82 20.37 -0.55
CA ASP A 67 -13.08 20.83 -1.10
C ASP A 67 -13.07 20.67 -2.64
N GLU A 68 -14.01 21.30 -3.34
CA GLU A 68 -14.12 21.22 -4.81
C GLU A 68 -12.95 21.84 -5.58
N GLU A 69 -12.09 22.63 -4.94
CA GLU A 69 -11.03 23.40 -5.58
C GLU A 69 -9.65 23.13 -4.98
N TRP A 70 -9.55 22.66 -3.75
CA TRP A 70 -8.27 22.48 -3.05
C TRP A 70 -7.88 21.02 -2.93
N PHE A 71 -6.70 20.74 -3.49
CA PHE A 71 -5.99 19.49 -3.38
C PHE A 71 -4.83 19.62 -2.38
N ALA A 72 -4.55 18.55 -1.65
CA ALA A 72 -3.46 18.48 -0.68
C ALA A 72 -2.74 17.14 -0.76
N ASP A 73 -1.43 17.20 -0.62
CA ASP A 73 -0.50 16.10 -0.35
C ASP A 73 0.13 16.44 1.00
N ILE A 74 -0.04 15.57 1.99
CA ILE A 74 0.51 15.78 3.32
C ILE A 74 1.15 14.53 3.89
N GLU A 75 2.19 14.74 4.69
CA GLU A 75 2.69 13.72 5.63
C GLU A 75 2.22 14.06 7.05
N LEU A 76 1.67 13.09 7.76
CA LEU A 76 1.24 13.20 9.16
C LEU A 76 2.08 12.29 10.06
N SER A 77 2.35 12.73 11.28
CA SER A 77 2.89 11.85 12.32
C SER A 77 1.85 10.82 12.74
N LEU A 78 2.22 9.55 12.70
CA LEU A 78 1.35 8.45 13.14
C LEU A 78 1.11 8.42 14.66
N ASP A 79 2.00 9.04 15.44
CA ASP A 79 1.90 9.11 16.90
C ASP A 79 0.98 10.23 17.40
N SER A 80 0.90 11.34 16.66
CA SER A 80 0.23 12.57 17.13
C SER A 80 -0.82 13.13 16.16
N GLY A 81 -0.81 12.72 14.90
CA GLY A 81 -1.59 13.34 13.83
C GLY A 81 -1.07 14.72 13.39
N GLU A 82 0.09 15.16 13.89
CA GLU A 82 0.66 16.46 13.49
C GLU A 82 1.14 16.43 12.04
N THR A 83 0.83 17.47 11.27
CA THR A 83 1.32 17.66 9.90
C THR A 83 2.83 17.93 9.90
N LEU A 84 3.57 17.04 9.22
CA LEU A 84 5.02 17.10 9.08
C LEU A 84 5.44 17.78 7.78
N LYS A 85 4.69 17.51 6.70
CA LYS A 85 4.85 18.09 5.36
C LYS A 85 3.47 18.45 4.82
N GLU A 86 3.39 19.55 4.08
CA GLU A 86 2.17 19.99 3.43
C GLU A 86 2.47 20.63 2.08
N GLU A 87 1.82 20.12 1.04
CA GLU A 87 1.69 20.75 -0.27
C GLU A 87 0.19 20.95 -0.58
N ARG A 88 -0.15 22.10 -1.17
CA ARG A 88 -1.53 22.41 -1.57
C ARG A 88 -1.56 23.04 -2.95
N GLU A 89 -2.49 22.55 -3.77
CA GLU A 89 -2.73 23.07 -5.11
C GLU A 89 -4.22 23.39 -5.29
N ARG A 90 -4.51 24.48 -6.00
CA ARG A 90 -5.88 24.78 -6.43
C ARG A 90 -6.12 24.22 -7.82
N LEU A 91 -7.07 23.31 -7.95
CA LEU A 91 -7.41 22.61 -9.18
C LEU A 91 -8.84 22.94 -9.63
N VAL A 92 -9.09 22.88 -10.94
CA VAL A 92 -10.41 23.16 -11.54
C VAL A 92 -11.14 21.89 -12.00
N SER A 93 -10.57 20.72 -11.74
CA SER A 93 -11.15 19.43 -12.13
C SER A 93 -12.34 19.00 -11.26
N GLY A 94 -12.55 19.63 -10.10
CA GLY A 94 -13.52 19.20 -9.10
C GLY A 94 -12.99 18.06 -8.25
N ALA A 95 -13.58 17.91 -7.05
CA ALA A 95 -13.21 16.86 -6.12
C ALA A 95 -13.57 15.47 -6.65
N TRP A 96 -12.68 14.51 -6.43
CA TRP A 96 -12.92 13.09 -6.69
C TRP A 96 -12.03 12.26 -5.78
N GLY A 97 -12.32 10.96 -5.68
CA GLY A 97 -11.56 10.04 -4.84
C GLY A 97 -12.50 9.22 -3.96
N MET A 98 -11.95 8.70 -2.88
CA MET A 98 -12.65 7.91 -1.86
C MET A 98 -13.16 8.81 -0.74
N SER A 99 -14.44 8.69 -0.41
CA SER A 99 -14.91 9.17 0.90
C SER A 99 -14.34 8.28 2.02
N GLU A 100 -14.37 8.77 3.27
CA GLU A 100 -14.00 7.94 4.43
C GLU A 100 -14.82 6.63 4.46
N ASP A 101 -16.11 6.68 4.15
CA ASP A 101 -16.98 5.51 4.06
C ASP A 101 -16.56 4.53 2.95
N ASP A 102 -16.01 5.02 1.84
CA ASP A 102 -15.47 4.16 0.78
C ASP A 102 -14.23 3.41 1.26
N ILE A 103 -13.30 4.11 1.93
CA ILE A 103 -12.08 3.50 2.49
C ILE A 103 -12.45 2.41 3.50
N ARG A 104 -13.39 2.70 4.41
CA ARG A 104 -13.87 1.73 5.40
C ARG A 104 -14.45 0.48 4.75
N GLN A 105 -15.26 0.65 3.71
CA GLN A 105 -15.86 -0.48 3.00
C GLN A 105 -14.83 -1.28 2.19
N ALA A 106 -13.86 -0.60 1.58
CA ALA A 106 -12.75 -1.23 0.88
C ALA A 106 -11.91 -2.10 1.84
N PHE A 107 -11.49 -1.55 2.99
CA PHE A 107 -10.75 -2.32 3.99
C PHE A 107 -11.56 -3.43 4.65
N GLU A 108 -12.87 -3.28 4.79
CA GLU A 108 -13.72 -4.37 5.25
C GLU A 108 -13.70 -5.54 4.27
N MET A 109 -13.70 -5.27 2.95
CA MET A 109 -13.51 -6.31 1.94
C MET A 109 -12.10 -6.92 2.01
N ALA A 110 -11.07 -6.09 2.18
CA ALA A 110 -9.70 -6.58 2.30
C ALA A 110 -9.52 -7.53 3.50
N ARG A 111 -10.11 -7.17 4.64
CA ARG A 111 -10.14 -7.98 5.85
C ARG A 111 -10.84 -9.33 5.62
N GLN A 112 -11.95 -9.35 4.87
CA GLN A 112 -12.66 -10.59 4.55
C GLN A 112 -11.83 -11.53 3.66
N GLU A 113 -10.95 -10.99 2.83
CA GLU A 113 -10.03 -11.74 1.95
C GLU A 113 -8.69 -12.10 2.63
N GLY A 114 -8.54 -11.77 3.92
CA GLY A 114 -7.46 -12.22 4.78
C GLY A 114 -6.33 -11.21 5.00
N MET A 115 -6.50 -9.95 4.60
CA MET A 115 -5.57 -8.89 4.95
C MET A 115 -5.60 -8.60 6.45
N THR A 116 -4.42 -8.42 7.04
CA THR A 116 -4.24 -8.12 8.48
C THR A 116 -3.50 -6.82 8.73
N ALA A 117 -2.67 -6.39 7.78
CA ALA A 117 -2.01 -5.10 7.80
C ALA A 117 -2.08 -4.49 6.40
N PHE A 118 -2.13 -3.17 6.30
CA PHE A 118 -2.13 -2.43 5.04
C PHE A 118 -0.86 -1.61 4.89
N GLU A 119 -0.52 -1.35 3.65
CA GLU A 119 0.57 -0.49 3.20
C GLU A 119 0.00 0.75 2.53
N GLU A 120 -0.92 0.55 1.60
CA GLU A 120 -1.48 1.61 0.77
C GLU A 120 -2.93 1.30 0.41
N ILE A 121 -3.71 2.37 0.20
CA ILE A 121 -4.97 2.33 -0.52
C ILE A 121 -5.03 3.51 -1.48
N ASP A 122 -5.28 3.26 -2.75
CA ASP A 122 -5.43 4.28 -3.77
C ASP A 122 -6.69 4.05 -4.62
N ILE A 123 -7.10 5.07 -5.37
CA ILE A 123 -8.21 4.96 -6.31
C ILE A 123 -7.83 5.49 -7.69
N SER A 124 -8.00 4.64 -8.70
CA SER A 124 -7.93 5.08 -10.09
C SER A 124 -9.14 5.93 -10.49
N ARG A 125 -8.96 6.82 -11.47
CA ARG A 125 -10.05 7.60 -12.12
C ARG A 125 -11.21 6.75 -12.66
N SER A 126 -11.02 5.43 -12.79
CA SER A 126 -12.04 4.48 -13.24
C SER A 126 -12.93 3.93 -12.11
N GLY A 127 -12.65 4.32 -10.86
CA GLY A 127 -13.32 3.86 -9.65
C GLY A 127 -12.92 2.44 -9.23
N ILE A 128 -11.71 2.00 -9.61
CA ILE A 128 -11.06 0.84 -8.99
C ILE A 128 -10.23 1.36 -7.84
N ILE A 129 -10.48 0.79 -6.66
CA ILE A 129 -9.74 1.02 -5.42
C ILE A 129 -8.82 -0.19 -5.27
N ASP A 130 -7.52 0.06 -5.18
CA ASP A 130 -6.52 -0.96 -4.94
C ASP A 130 -6.06 -0.85 -3.47
N ILE A 131 -5.85 -2.00 -2.84
CA ILE A 131 -5.55 -2.08 -1.41
C ILE A 131 -4.39 -3.04 -1.26
N GLU A 132 -3.24 -2.51 -0.86
CA GLU A 132 -2.01 -3.26 -0.70
C GLU A 132 -1.72 -3.53 0.78
N GLY A 133 -1.16 -4.69 1.06
CA GLY A 133 -0.84 -5.06 2.43
C GLY A 133 -0.41 -6.50 2.58
N GLN A 134 -0.66 -7.05 3.76
CA GLN A 134 -0.12 -8.34 4.17
C GLN A 134 -1.15 -9.20 4.91
N ALA A 135 -1.15 -10.50 4.60
CA ALA A 135 -1.89 -11.51 5.33
C ALA A 135 -1.14 -12.01 6.58
N GLU A 136 -1.83 -12.72 7.47
CA GLU A 136 -1.27 -13.19 8.75
C GLU A 136 0.02 -14.03 8.62
N ASN A 137 0.19 -14.72 7.49
CA ASN A 137 1.37 -15.54 7.21
C ASN A 137 2.57 -14.76 6.66
N GLY A 138 2.48 -13.43 6.59
CA GLY A 138 3.53 -12.56 6.07
C GLY A 138 3.57 -12.47 4.54
N ARG A 139 2.61 -13.07 3.81
CA ARG A 139 2.53 -12.94 2.35
C ARG A 139 1.83 -11.63 1.99
N ASP A 140 2.37 -10.97 0.99
CA ASP A 140 1.79 -9.76 0.44
C ASP A 140 0.51 -10.12 -0.32
N ILE A 141 -0.46 -9.21 -0.24
CA ILE A 141 -1.78 -9.36 -0.84
C ILE A 141 -2.23 -7.99 -1.34
N GLU A 142 -2.63 -7.94 -2.61
CA GLU A 142 -3.25 -6.79 -3.24
C GLU A 142 -4.69 -7.16 -3.59
N ILE A 143 -5.63 -6.27 -3.26
CA ILE A 143 -7.06 -6.49 -3.47
C ILE A 143 -7.66 -5.28 -4.17
N SER A 144 -8.09 -5.50 -5.40
CA SER A 144 -8.80 -4.49 -6.18
C SER A 144 -10.31 -4.63 -6.00
N VAL A 145 -10.99 -3.54 -5.66
CA VAL A 145 -12.46 -3.47 -5.53
C VAL A 145 -13.04 -2.32 -6.34
N ARG A 146 -14.31 -2.44 -6.77
CA ARG A 146 -15.00 -1.36 -7.46
C ARG A 146 -15.78 -0.46 -6.50
N GLN A 147 -15.42 0.83 -6.42
CA GLN A 147 -16.09 1.84 -5.59
C GLN A 147 -17.62 1.79 -5.72
N GLY A 148 -18.33 1.98 -4.60
CA GLY A 148 -19.79 1.95 -4.49
C GLY A 148 -20.41 0.55 -4.50
N SER A 149 -19.81 -0.42 -5.18
CA SER A 149 -20.25 -1.83 -5.13
C SER A 149 -19.41 -2.70 -4.19
N PHE A 150 -18.16 -2.31 -3.98
CA PHE A 150 -17.11 -3.04 -3.26
C PHE A 150 -16.96 -4.50 -3.70
N LYS A 151 -17.37 -4.79 -4.94
CA LYS A 151 -17.15 -6.09 -5.54
C LYS A 151 -15.65 -6.22 -5.84
N VAL A 152 -15.04 -7.28 -5.33
CA VAL A 152 -13.68 -7.68 -5.69
C VAL A 152 -13.60 -7.92 -7.19
N VAL A 153 -12.66 -7.24 -7.84
CA VAL A 153 -12.37 -7.38 -9.27
C VAL A 153 -11.14 -8.24 -9.50
N GLU A 154 -10.16 -8.16 -8.60
CA GLU A 154 -8.88 -8.85 -8.68
C GLU A 154 -8.32 -9.10 -7.27
N ILE A 155 -7.53 -10.17 -7.13
CA ILE A 155 -6.73 -10.42 -5.94
C ILE A 155 -5.40 -11.01 -6.39
N ASP A 156 -4.29 -10.36 -6.04
CA ASP A 156 -2.93 -10.88 -6.25
C ASP A 156 -2.31 -11.33 -4.91
N ARG A 157 -1.48 -12.38 -4.96
CA ARG A 157 -0.82 -12.99 -3.79
C ARG A 157 0.53 -13.59 -4.19
N ASP A 158 1.61 -13.01 -3.68
CA ASP A 158 3.00 -13.46 -3.88
C ASP A 158 3.36 -14.74 -3.12
#